data_AF-A0A7G9SCM4-F1
#
_entry.id   AF-A0A7G9SCM4-F1
#
_cell.length_a   1.000
_cell.length_b   1.000
_cell.length_c   1.000
_cell.angle_alpha   90.00
_cell.angle_beta   90.00
_cell.angle_gamma   90.00
#
_symmetry.space_group_name_H-M   'P 1'
#
loop_
_entity.id
_entity.type
_entity.pdbx_description
1 polymer ?
#
loop_
_entity_poly.entity_id
_entity_poly.type
_entity_poly.pdbx_seq_one_letter_code
_entity_poly.pdbx_strand_id
1 'polypeptide(L)' 'MARNIGPEDRVVRVVAGLGLALLIYLKIIESQAANIVTGVIAAYLIISGLLARCIFYKMVDVDTSVQEQSYSTTDDRSGL' A
#
# COMPACT_ATOMS: atom_id res chain seq x y z
N MET A 1 -3.35 -12.49 -11.17
CA MET A 1 -3.46 -11.07 -10.81
C MET A 1 -2.14 -10.35 -11.04
N ALA A 2 -2.09 -9.42 -12.01
CA ALA A 2 -0.88 -8.65 -12.31
C ALA A 2 -0.68 -7.44 -11.36
N ARG A 3 -1.71 -7.08 -10.58
CA ARG A 3 -1.74 -5.99 -9.60
C ARG A 3 -2.70 -6.42 -8.49
N ASN A 4 -2.33 -6.21 -7.22
CA ASN A 4 -3.15 -6.61 -6.05
C ASN A 4 -3.34 -5.46 -5.04
N ILE A 5 -2.74 -4.31 -5.34
CA ILE A 5 -2.75 -3.12 -4.51
C ILE A 5 -3.55 -2.06 -5.26
N GLY A 6 -4.60 -1.56 -4.61
CA GLY A 6 -5.38 -0.43 -5.10
C GLY A 6 -4.61 0.89 -5.08
N PRO A 7 -5.07 1.91 -5.81
CA PRO A 7 -4.40 3.21 -5.86
C PRO A 7 -4.29 3.88 -4.47
N GLU A 8 -5.27 3.67 -3.59
CA GLU A 8 -5.26 4.23 -2.23
C GLU A 8 -4.20 3.58 -1.34
N ASP A 9 -4.18 2.24 -1.24
CA ASP A 9 -3.17 1.49 -0.46
C ASP A 9 -1.75 1.77 -0.99
N ARG A 10 -1.59 1.99 -2.29
CA ARG A 10 -0.33 2.41 -2.89
C ARG A 10 0.17 3.74 -2.34
N VAL A 11 -0.69 4.75 -2.26
CA VAL A 11 -0.32 6.09 -1.75
C VAL A 11 0.03 5.99 -0.27
N VAL A 12 -0.79 5.31 0.52
CA VAL A 12 -0.55 5.13 1.96
C VAL A 12 0.80 4.46 2.23
N ARG A 13 1.13 3.39 1.49
CA ARG A 13 2.43 2.70 1.62
C ARG A 13 3.62 3.59 1.31
N VAL A 14 3.55 4.34 0.22
CA VAL A 14 4.66 5.24 -0.17
C VAL A 14 4.81 6.37 0.84
N VAL A 15 3.71 7.00 1.26
CA VAL A 15 3.73 8.09 2.25
C VAL A 15 4.25 7.60 3.60
N ALA A 16 3.77 6.45 4.09
CA ALA A 16 4.25 5.86 5.34
C ALA A 16 5.74 5.49 5.25
N GLY A 17 6.17 4.87 4.15
CA GLY A 17 7.57 4.51 3.94
C GLY A 17 8.49 5.73 3.88
N LEU A 18 8.08 6.81 3.20
CA LEU A 18 8.82 8.07 3.18
C LEU A 18 8.86 8.74 4.57
N GLY A 19 7.76 8.69 5.33
CA GLY A 19 7.73 9.18 6.71
C GLY A 19 8.74 8.45 7.60
N LEU A 20 8.81 7.12 7.51
CA LEU A 20 9.81 6.33 8.25
C LEU A 20 11.24 6.64 7.81
N ALA A 21 11.48 6.81 6.50
CA ALA A 21 12.80 7.22 5.99
C ALA A 21 13.22 8.60 6.53
N LEU A 22 12.27 9.54 6.64
CA LEU A 22 12.51 10.86 7.21
C LEU A 22 12.88 10.79 8.70
N LEU A 23 12.22 9.94 9.49
CA LEU A 23 12.55 9.75 10.91
C LEU A 23 13.99 9.24 11.10
N ILE A 24 14.44 8.32 10.24
CA ILE A 24 15.83 7.83 10.24
C ILE A 24 16.79 8.95 9.84
N TYR A 25 16.46 9.73 8.80
CA TYR A 25 17.28 10.84 8.33
C TYR A 25 17.47 11.92 9.40
N LEU A 26 16.42 12.25 10.15
CA LEU A 26 16.46 13.18 11.27
C LEU A 26 17.15 12.60 12.52
N LYS A 27 17.59 11.34 12.49
CA LYS A 27 18.25 10.62 13.59
C LYS A 27 17.44 10.63 14.89
N ILE A 28 16.11 10.63 14.78
CA ILE A 28 15.20 10.59 15.94
C ILE A 28 15.31 9.24 16.69
N ILE A 29 15.65 8.18 15.96
CA ILE A 29 15.87 6.86 16.51
C ILE A 29 17.35 6.72 16.88
N GLU A 30 17.63 6.72 18.19
CA GLU A 30 19.00 6.68 18.71
C GLU A 30 19.64 5.28 18.63
N SER A 31 18.83 4.22 18.73
CA SER A 31 19.36 2.86 18.69
C SER A 31 19.65 2.41 17.26
N GLN A 32 20.89 1.95 17.04
CA GLN A 32 21.35 1.52 15.72
C GLN A 32 20.56 0.30 15.20
N ALA A 33 20.16 -0.60 16.09
CA ALA A 33 19.31 -1.74 15.76
C ALA A 33 17.92 -1.30 15.26
N ALA A 34 17.26 -0.34 15.93
CA ALA A 34 15.96 0.13 15.50
C ALA A 34 16.03 0.93 14.19
N ASN A 35 17.12 1.66 13.92
CA ASN A 35 17.34 2.30 12.63
C ASN A 35 17.38 1.29 11.47
N ILE A 36 18.07 0.16 11.65
CA ILE A 36 18.16 -0.89 10.62
C ILE A 36 16.77 -1.50 10.37
N VAL A 37 16.07 -1.89 11.43
CA VAL A 37 14.73 -2.50 11.30
C VAL A 37 13.75 -1.53 10.65
N THR A 38 13.74 -0.28 11.10
CA THR A 38 12.87 0.77 10.53
C THR A 38 13.19 1.02 9.06
N GLY A 39 14.48 1.00 8.68
CA GLY A 39 14.92 1.17 7.30
C GLY A 39 14.45 0.03 6.40
N VAL A 40 14.51 -1.22 6.88
CA VAL A 40 13.99 -2.38 6.14
C VAL A 40 12.48 -2.28 5.92
N ILE A 41 11.73 -1.88 6.95
CA ILE A 41 10.27 -1.68 6.85
C ILE A 41 9.96 -0.55 5.86
N ALA A 42 10.65 0.58 5.94
CA ALA A 42 10.48 1.71 5.04
C ALA A 42 10.73 1.30 3.58
N ALA A 43 11.83 0.59 3.31
CA ALA A 43 12.16 0.08 1.98
C ALA A 43 11.09 -0.89 1.46
N TYR A 44 10.63 -1.81 2.30
CA TYR A 44 9.59 -2.76 1.94
C TYR A 44 8.27 -2.06 1.56
N LEU A 45 7.85 -1.05 2.34
CA LEU A 45 6.64 -0.27 2.06
C LEU A 45 6.75 0.49 0.73
N ILE A 46 7.88 1.16 0.50
CA ILE A 46 8.11 1.92 -0.74
C ILE A 46 8.15 0.99 -1.96
N ILE A 47 8.90 -0.11 -1.90
CA ILE A 47 9.03 -1.06 -3.00
C ILE A 47 7.68 -1.73 -3.30
N SER A 48 6.95 -2.18 -2.27
CA SER A 48 5.63 -2.82 -2.46
C SER A 48 4.60 -1.85 -3.02
N GLY A 49 4.60 -0.58 -2.58
CA GLY A 49 3.78 0.47 -3.16
C GLY A 49 4.15 0.78 -4.62
N LEU A 50 5.44 0.95 -4.93
CA LEU A 50 5.91 1.26 -6.28
C LEU A 50 5.53 0.18 -7.29
N LEU A 51 5.75 -1.09 -6.94
CA LEU A 51 5.46 -2.25 -7.80
C LEU A 51 3.96 -2.58 -7.88
N ALA A 52 3.11 -1.93 -7.07
CA ALA A 52 1.67 -2.22 -6.93
C ALA A 52 1.38 -3.73 -6.71
N ARG A 53 2.34 -4.40 -6.07
CA ARG A 53 2.35 -5.84 -5.81
C ARG A 53 2.91 -6.06 -4.40
N CYS A 54 2.10 -6.68 -3.55
CA CYS A 54 2.50 -7.11 -2.22
C CYS A 54 2.50 -8.64 -2.21
N ILE A 55 3.67 -9.25 -1.96
CA ILE A 55 3.79 -10.73 -1.90
C ILE A 55 2.93 -11.29 -0.77
N PHE A 56 2.83 -10.58 0.37
CA PHE A 56 1.96 -10.96 1.48
C PHE A 56 0.49 -10.99 1.07
N TYR A 57 0.01 -9.98 0.34
CA TYR A 57 -1.37 -9.96 -0.14
C TYR A 57 -1.64 -11.09 -1.15
N LYS A 58 -0.65 -11.46 -1.96
CA LYS A 58 -0.75 -12.63 -2.83
C LYS A 58 -0.79 -13.95 -2.05
N MET A 59 -0.14 -14.03 -0.88
CA MET A 59 -0.18 -15.22 -0.02
C MET A 59 -1.51 -15.37 0.74
N VAL A 60 -2.18 -14.25 1.04
CA VAL A 60 -3.46 -14.23 1.78
C VAL A 60 -4.66 -13.99 0.85
N ASP A 61 -4.44 -13.97 -0.47
CA ASP A 61 -5.45 -13.72 -1.51
C ASP A 61 -6.26 -12.42 -1.31
N VAL A 62 -5.60 -11.38 -0.79
CA VAL A 62 -6.21 -10.06 -0.53
C VAL A 62 -6.01 -9.14 -1.73
N ASP A 63 -7.06 -8.83 -2.48
CA ASP A 63 -7.01 -7.85 -3.57
C ASP A 63 -7.69 -6.53 -3.16
N THR A 64 -6.90 -5.49 -2.93
CA THR A 64 -7.41 -4.12 -2.66
C THR A 64 -7.56 -3.30 -3.94
N SER A 65 -7.21 -3.87 -5.09
CA SER A 65 -7.33 -3.21 -6.40
C SER A 65 -8.71 -3.35 -7.02
N VAL A 66 -9.50 -4.32 -6.56
CA VAL A 66 -10.93 -4.40 -6.83
C VAL A 66 -11.63 -3.37 -5.94
N GLN A 67 -11.89 -2.19 -6.50
CA GLN A 67 -12.84 -1.26 -5.89
C GLN A 67 -14.23 -1.89 -5.99
N GLU A 68 -14.92 -2.04 -4.86
CA GLU A 68 -16.34 -2.37 -4.86
C GLU A 68 -17.05 -1.36 -5.77
N GLN A 69 -17.60 -1.83 -6.89
CA GLN A 69 -18.48 -0.98 -7.69
C GLN A 69 -19.61 -0.56 -6.76
N SER A 70 -19.78 0.76 -6.54
CA SER A 70 -20.99 1.28 -5.90
C SER A 70 -22.18 0.68 -6.61
N TYR A 71 -23.01 -0.07 -5.88
CA TYR A 71 -24.25 -0.61 -6.39
C TYR A 71 -25.10 0.58 -6.89
N SER A 72 -25.11 0.76 -8.21
CA SER A 72 -25.92 1.78 -8.87
C SER A 72 -27.35 1.27 -8.87
N THR A 73 -28.19 1.80 -7.97
CA THR A 73 -29.66 1.60 -8.01
C THR A 73 -30.29 2.12 -9.31
N THR A 74 -29.55 2.88 -10.12
CA THR A 74 -29.99 3.38 -11.43
C THR A 74 -29.83 2.32 -12.52
N ASP A 75 -30.37 1.13 -12.31
CA ASP A 75 -30.74 0.24 -13.41
C ASP A 75 -32.19 0.61 -13.79
N ASP A 76 -32.33 1.81 -14.36
CA ASP A 76 -33.58 2.22 -14.99
C ASP A 76 -33.81 1.25 -16.15
N ARG A 77 -34.70 0.29 -15.91
CA ARG A 77 -35.37 -0.50 -16.93
C ARG A 77 -36.13 0.43 -17.89
N SER A 78 -35.43 1.12 -18.77
CA SER A 78 -36.00 1.61 -20.02
C SER A 78 -35.93 0.48 -21.05
N GLY A 79 -36.71 -0.56 -20.78
CA GLY A 79 -37.21 -1.45 -21.83
C GLY A 79 -38.43 -0.78 -22.45
N LEU A 80 -38.20 -0.03 -23.53
CA LEU A 80 -39.21 0.37 -24.51
C LEU A 80 -38.94 -0.40 -25.80
#